data_AF-A0AAV1QKL0-F1
#
_entry.id   AF-A0AAV1QKL0-F1
#
_cell.length_a   1.000
_cell.length_b   1.000
_cell.length_c   1.000
_cell.angle_alpha   90.00
_cell.angle_beta   90.00
_cell.angle_gamma   90.00
#
_symmetry.space_group_name_H-M   'P 1'
#
loop_
_entity.id
_entity.type
_entity.pdbx_description
1 polymer ?
#
loop_
_entity_poly.entity_id
_entity_poly.type
_entity_poly.pdbx_seq_one_letter_code
_entity_poly.pdbx_strand_id
1 'polypeptide(L)'
;SGSSSRKVVGRAGEDVTLPCRYNIRYHEPTPVCWGRGPVSTFGCNNQIISTDGSKVTTRASSRYQLLGRLEDGDVSLTILKTTEEDAGR
;
A
#
# COMPACT_ATOMS: atom_id res chain seq x y z
N SER A 1 -11.08 10.33 -12.84
CA SER A 1 -11.03 11.14 -11.61
C SER A 1 -11.61 10.34 -10.46
N GLY A 2 -10.83 10.16 -9.39
CA GLY A 2 -11.26 9.39 -8.21
C GLY A 2 -10.11 9.11 -7.24
N SER A 3 -9.29 10.11 -6.93
CA SER A 3 -8.35 9.97 -5.80
C SER A 3 -9.10 10.36 -4.52
N SER A 4 -9.67 9.38 -3.83
CA SER A 4 -10.14 9.59 -2.46
C SER A 4 -8.92 9.54 -1.54
N SER A 5 -8.39 10.69 -1.15
CA SER A 5 -7.34 10.74 -0.13
C SER A 5 -7.95 10.42 1.24
N ARG A 6 -7.61 9.25 1.78
CA ARG A 6 -7.99 8.87 3.15
C ARG A 6 -6.86 9.26 4.08
N LYS A 7 -7.15 10.13 5.05
CA LYS A 7 -6.22 10.45 6.13
C LYS A 7 -6.21 9.30 7.12
N VAL A 8 -5.03 8.83 7.47
CA VAL A 8 -4.80 7.85 8.54
C VAL A 8 -3.90 8.53 9.56
N VAL A 9 -4.29 8.51 10.83
CA VAL A 9 -3.50 9.04 11.93
C VAL A 9 -2.87 7.87 12.65
N GLY A 10 -1.55 7.91 12.81
CA GLY A 10 -0.78 6.91 13.52
C GLY A 10 0.08 7.57 14.60
N ARG A 11 0.55 6.75 15.54
CA ARG A 11 1.49 7.16 16.58
C ARG A 11 2.83 6.49 16.34
N ALA A 12 3.92 7.24 16.51
CA ALA A 12 5.27 6.68 16.42
C ALA A 12 5.44 5.46 17.35
N GLY A 13 6.07 4.41 16.84
CA GLY A 13 6.26 3.13 17.51
C GLY A 13 5.09 2.14 17.38
N GLU A 14 3.94 2.57 16.85
CA GLU A 14 2.79 1.72 16.56
C GLU A 14 2.74 1.30 15.09
N ASP A 15 1.98 0.25 14.82
CA ASP A 15 1.73 -0.24 13.47
C ASP A 15 0.53 0.49 12.89
N VAL A 16 0.62 0.90 11.62
CA VAL A 16 -0.44 1.66 10.94
C VAL A 16 -0.83 0.95 9.66
N THR A 17 -2.14 0.79 9.43
CA THR A 17 -2.67 0.23 8.19
C THR A 17 -3.34 1.32 7.34
N LEU A 18 -2.82 1.53 6.14
CA LEU A 18 -3.40 2.34 5.08
C LEU A 18 -4.36 1.46 4.26
N PRO A 19 -5.69 1.69 4.35
CA PRO A 19 -6.66 0.81 3.71
C PRO A 19 -6.69 1.03 2.20
N CYS A 20 -6.54 -0.05 1.44
CA CYS A 20 -6.75 -0.06 0.00
C CYS A 20 -7.30 -1.41 -0.43
N ARG A 21 -8.48 -1.39 -1.06
CA ARG A 21 -9.15 -2.58 -1.57
C ARG A 21 -9.73 -2.27 -2.94
N TYR A 22 -9.68 -3.24 -3.83
CA TYR A 22 -10.32 -3.15 -5.14
C TYR A 22 -11.22 -4.36 -5.36
N ASN A 23 -12.21 -4.21 -6.25
CA ASN A 23 -13.09 -5.32 -6.59
C ASN A 23 -12.37 -6.26 -7.56
N ILE A 24 -11.70 -7.26 -7.03
CA ILE A 24 -10.94 -8.23 -7.82
C ILE A 24 -11.82 -9.06 -8.77
N ARG A 25 -13.11 -9.23 -8.46
CA ARG A 25 -14.05 -9.92 -9.36
C ARG A 25 -14.31 -9.15 -10.65
N TYR A 26 -14.16 -7.82 -10.60
CA TYR A 26 -14.35 -6.95 -11.76
C TYR A 26 -13.03 -6.65 -12.49
N HIS A 27 -11.92 -6.58 -11.76
CA HIS A 27 -10.64 -6.12 -12.30
C HIS A 27 -9.61 -7.24 -12.55
N GLU A 28 -9.92 -8.50 -12.22
CA GLU A 28 -8.97 -9.61 -12.18
C GLU A 28 -7.77 -9.33 -11.24
N PRO A 29 -6.94 -10.33 -10.88
CA PRO A 29 -5.72 -10.09 -10.12
C PRO A 29 -4.82 -9.05 -10.82
N THR A 30 -4.75 -7.85 -10.26
CA THR A 30 -4.06 -6.71 -10.88
C THR A 30 -2.77 -6.40 -10.10
N PRO A 31 -1.62 -6.18 -10.79
CA PRO A 31 -0.42 -5.68 -10.14
C PRO A 31 -0.66 -4.35 -9.42
N VAL A 32 -0.35 -4.30 -8.13
CA VAL A 32 -0.48 -3.10 -7.30
C VAL A 32 0.87 -2.77 -6.68
N CYS A 33 1.19 -1.49 -6.61
CA CYS A 33 2.34 -0.97 -5.87
C CYS A 33 1.90 0.13 -4.89
N TRP A 34 2.67 0.25 -3.81
CA TRP A 34 2.64 1.42 -2.94
C TRP A 34 3.92 2.19 -3.13
N GLY A 35 3.80 3.52 -3.18
CA GLY A 35 4.91 4.46 -3.31
C GLY A 35 4.72 5.64 -2.36
N ARG A 36 5.80 6.39 -2.13
CA ARG A 36 5.76 7.64 -1.38
C ARG A 36 5.67 8.84 -2.30
N GLY A 37 4.81 9.78 -1.92
CA GLY A 37 4.61 11.06 -2.57
C GLY A 37 3.39 11.06 -3.50
N PRO A 38 3.35 12.01 -4.46
CA PRO A 38 2.26 12.11 -5.40
C PRO A 38 2.11 10.83 -6.25
N VAL A 39 0.87 10.40 -6.44
CA VAL A 39 0.52 9.33 -7.38
C VAL A 39 0.99 9.72 -8.78
N SER A 40 1.86 8.93 -9.38
CA SER A 40 2.25 9.09 -10.78
C SER A 40 1.19 8.52 -11.70
N THR A 41 1.09 9.06 -12.92
CA THR A 41 0.33 8.44 -14.01
C THR A 41 1.03 7.19 -14.55
N PHE A 42 2.33 7.05 -14.30
CA PHE A 42 3.15 5.91 -14.69
C PHE A 42 3.68 5.20 -13.44
N GLY A 43 3.15 4.01 -13.13
CA GLY A 43 3.62 3.16 -12.02
C GLY A 43 3.53 3.81 -10.64
N CYS A 44 4.44 3.45 -9.73
CA CYS A 44 4.60 4.08 -8.42
C CYS A 44 5.93 4.82 -8.31
N ASN A 45 5.86 6.11 -8.01
CA ASN A 45 7.02 6.87 -7.56
C ASN A 45 7.49 6.35 -6.19
N ASN A 46 8.81 6.28 -5.97
CA ASN A 46 9.41 5.88 -4.70
C ASN A 46 8.76 4.61 -4.11
N GLN A 47 8.69 3.56 -4.94
CA GLN A 47 8.04 2.30 -4.59
C GLN A 47 8.61 1.71 -3.30
N ILE A 48 7.71 1.36 -2.36
CA ILE A 48 8.06 0.75 -1.08
C ILE A 48 7.65 -0.73 -0.99
N ILE A 49 6.60 -1.12 -1.71
CA ILE A 49 6.17 -2.52 -1.85
C ILE A 49 5.36 -2.68 -3.16
N SER A 50 5.47 -3.84 -3.80
CA SER A 50 4.69 -4.19 -5.00
C SER A 50 4.23 -5.64 -5.02
N THR A 51 3.19 -5.90 -5.80
CA THR A 51 2.67 -7.24 -6.10
C THR A 51 2.55 -7.46 -7.60
N ASP A 52 2.52 -8.72 -8.01
CA ASP A 52 2.11 -9.13 -9.37
C ASP A 52 0.61 -9.41 -9.48
N GLY A 53 -0.18 -9.05 -8.45
CA GLY A 53 -1.60 -9.39 -8.31
C GLY A 53 -1.85 -10.64 -7.47
N SER A 54 -0.86 -11.53 -7.30
CA SER A 54 -1.01 -12.78 -6.55
C SER A 54 -0.09 -12.86 -5.32
N LYS A 55 1.09 -12.24 -5.39
CA LYS A 55 2.09 -12.23 -4.32
C LYS A 55 2.89 -10.93 -4.31
N VAL A 56 3.53 -10.65 -3.18
CA VAL A 56 4.51 -9.57 -3.07
C VAL A 56 5.75 -9.91 -3.90
N THR A 57 6.16 -9.00 -4.77
CA THR A 57 7.32 -9.16 -5.67
C THR A 57 8.51 -8.32 -5.24
N THR A 58 8.29 -7.13 -4.68
CA THR A 58 9.36 -6.28 -4.16
C THR A 58 8.94 -5.64 -2.85
N ARG A 59 9.93 -5.35 -2.00
CA ARG A 59 9.73 -4.70 -0.71
C ARG A 59 11.00 -3.98 -0.29
N ALA A 60 10.91 -2.68 -0.05
CA ALA A 60 12.05 -1.85 0.33
C ALA A 60 12.50 -2.07 1.78
N SER A 61 11.60 -2.50 2.66
CA SER A 61 11.88 -2.77 4.07
C SER A 61 10.93 -3.83 4.60
N SER A 62 11.41 -4.70 5.50
CA SER A 62 10.57 -5.67 6.21
C SER A 62 9.46 -5.02 7.05
N ARG A 63 9.50 -3.70 7.28
CA ARG A 63 8.40 -2.98 7.93
C ARG A 63 7.15 -2.82 7.06
N TYR A 64 7.27 -2.91 5.74
CA TYR A 64 6.12 -2.77 4.83
C TYR A 64 5.48 -4.14 4.55
N GLN A 65 4.21 -4.30 4.91
CA GLN A 65 3.51 -5.57 4.82
C GLN A 65 2.13 -5.40 4.15
N LEU A 66 1.74 -6.39 3.34
CA LEU A 66 0.35 -6.57 2.91
C LEU A 66 -0.20 -7.75 3.72
N LEU A 67 -0.88 -7.45 4.82
CA LEU A 67 -1.41 -8.47 5.74
C LEU A 67 -2.79 -9.00 5.31
N GLY A 68 -3.48 -8.26 4.43
CA GLY A 68 -4.71 -8.69 3.80
C GLY A 68 -4.48 -9.79 2.76
N ARG A 69 -5.56 -10.47 2.39
CA ARG A 69 -5.54 -11.50 1.35
C ARG A 69 -5.60 -10.85 -0.03
N LEU A 70 -4.56 -11.05 -0.84
CA LEU A 70 -4.51 -10.53 -2.21
C LEU A 70 -5.61 -11.12 -3.10
N GLU A 71 -5.98 -12.38 -2.86
CA GLU A 71 -7.11 -13.08 -3.52
C GLU A 71 -8.48 -12.42 -3.29
N ASP A 72 -8.62 -11.63 -2.22
CA ASP A 72 -9.83 -10.85 -1.91
C ASP A 72 -9.74 -9.40 -2.43
N GLY A 73 -8.65 -9.05 -3.13
CA GLY A 73 -8.35 -7.69 -3.54
C GLY A 73 -7.93 -6.76 -2.38
N ASP A 74 -7.53 -7.32 -1.23
CA ASP A 74 -7.04 -6.55 -0.09
C ASP A 74 -5.53 -6.27 -0.22
N VAL A 75 -5.24 -5.05 -0.65
CA VAL A 75 -3.87 -4.53 -0.86
C VAL A 75 -3.55 -3.43 0.16
N SER A 76 -4.18 -3.48 1.33
CA SER A 76 -3.95 -2.53 2.41
C SER A 76 -2.51 -2.64 2.93
N LEU A 77 -1.80 -1.52 2.96
CA LEU A 77 -0.42 -1.45 3.42
C LEU A 77 -0.38 -1.29 4.93
N THR A 78 0.30 -2.19 5.62
CA THR A 78 0.68 -2.03 7.03
C THR A 78 2.14 -1.63 7.13
N ILE A 79 2.41 -0.53 7.84
CA ILE A 79 3.75 -0.07 8.19
C ILE A 79 3.98 -0.42 9.66
N LEU A 80 4.92 -1.34 9.91
CA LEU A 80 5.28 -1.74 11.27
C LEU A 80 6.16 -0.68 11.93
N LYS A 81 5.94 -0.44 13.22
CA LYS A 81 6.77 0.45 14.06
C LYS A 81 7.05 1.78 13.36
N THR A 82 5.98 2.54 13.10
CA THR A 82 6.08 3.81 12.39
C THR A 82 7.00 4.82 13.08
N THR A 83 7.65 5.68 12.31
CA THR A 83 8.40 6.85 12.79
C THR A 83 7.76 8.14 12.26
N GLU A 84 8.18 9.30 12.75
CA GLU A 84 7.70 10.59 12.20
C GLU A 84 8.05 10.77 10.71
N GLU A 85 9.12 10.12 10.23
CA GLU A 85 9.51 10.10 8.82
C GLU A 85 8.56 9.29 7.93
N ASP A 86 7.73 8.42 8.52
CA ASP A 86 6.70 7.69 7.77
C ASP A 86 5.47 8.57 7.47
N ALA A 87 5.34 9.76 8.09
CA ALA A 87 4.28 10.70 7.80
C ALA A 87 4.45 11.35 6.43
N GLY A 88 3.36 11.48 5.67
CA GLY A 88 3.41 12.11 4.36
C GLY A 88 2.28 11.71 3.43
N ARG A 89 2.52 11.88 2.14
CA ARG A 89 1.73 11.32 1.05
C ARG A 89 2.46 10.12 0.47
#